data_AF-A0AA46TDG2-F1
#
_entry.id   AF-A0AA46TDG2-F1
#
_cell.length_a   1.000
_cell.length_b   1.000
_cell.length_c   1.000
_cell.angle_alpha   90.00
_cell.angle_beta   90.00
_cell.angle_gamma   90.00
#
_symmetry.space_group_name_H-M   'P 1'
#
loop_
_entity.id
_entity.type
_entity.pdbx_description
1 polymer ?
#
loop_
_entity_poly.entity_id
_entity_poly.type
_entity_poly.pdbx_seq_one_letter_code
_entity_poly.pdbx_strand_id
1 'polypeptide(L)'
;MRFLSFLNSSTLMKNFDNVAMTQLPAVRYMTLADMMHDGLRAVARGALLSAKTGDKAGLEESQTEVKEMSANFKNYIGKLSALDLQTETKSALSGVMPAMQSYIEQSETIVMLANTEGFDAAISKLLTLKKPLRF
;
A
#
# COMPACT_ATOMS: atom_id res chain seq x y z
N MET A 1 -4.28 7.67 -50.28
CA MET A 1 -3.99 6.62 -49.26
C MET A 1 -2.92 6.98 -48.23
N ARG A 2 -1.96 7.90 -48.47
CA ARG A 2 -0.91 8.26 -47.48
C ARG A 2 -1.41 8.94 -46.18
N PHE A 3 -2.47 9.74 -46.25
CA PHE A 3 -3.01 10.48 -45.09
C PHE A 3 -3.67 9.58 -44.05
N LEU A 4 -4.46 8.59 -44.50
CA LEU A 4 -5.05 7.55 -43.64
C LEU A 4 -3.99 6.70 -42.94
N SER A 5 -2.90 6.35 -43.65
CA SER A 5 -1.78 5.60 -43.08
C SER A 5 -1.05 6.39 -41.99
N PHE A 6 -0.90 7.72 -42.14
CA PHE A 6 -0.23 8.57 -41.16
C PHE A 6 -1.10 8.81 -39.91
N LEU A 7 -2.39 9.07 -40.08
CA LEU A 7 -3.33 9.21 -38.96
C LEU A 7 -3.40 7.92 -38.13
N ASN A 8 -3.54 6.76 -38.78
CA ASN A 8 -3.56 5.47 -38.11
C ASN A 8 -2.24 5.15 -37.40
N SER A 9 -1.10 5.50 -38.01
CA SER A 9 0.22 5.36 -37.37
C SER A 9 0.36 6.25 -36.13
N SER A 10 -0.14 7.49 -36.17
CA SER A 10 -0.08 8.42 -35.04
C SER A 10 -0.97 7.99 -33.87
N THR A 11 -2.16 7.45 -34.14
CA THR A 11 -3.06 6.91 -33.11
C THR A 11 -2.49 5.65 -32.49
N LEU A 12 -1.92 4.76 -33.31
CA LEU A 12 -1.26 3.56 -32.83
C LEU A 12 -0.09 3.89 -31.91
N MET A 13 0.76 4.85 -32.28
CA MET A 13 1.89 5.27 -31.45
C MET A 13 1.42 5.86 -30.12
N LYS A 14 0.41 6.74 -30.13
CA LYS A 14 -0.20 7.28 -28.89
C LYS A 14 -0.74 6.18 -27.97
N ASN A 15 -1.34 5.14 -28.54
CA ASN A 15 -1.83 4.00 -27.75
C ASN A 15 -0.68 3.17 -27.17
N PHE A 16 0.40 2.95 -27.92
CA PHE A 16 1.61 2.30 -27.40
C PHE A 16 2.24 3.11 -26.27
N ASP A 17 2.36 4.43 -26.45
CA ASP A 17 2.87 5.33 -25.41
C ASP A 17 1.99 5.29 -24.16
N ASN A 18 0.66 5.30 -24.30
CA ASN A 18 -0.25 5.17 -23.17
C ASN A 18 -0.05 3.85 -22.42
N VAL A 19 0.06 2.73 -23.14
CA VAL A 19 0.30 1.42 -22.52
C VAL A 19 1.64 1.39 -21.80
N ALA A 20 2.71 1.79 -22.48
CA ALA A 20 4.08 1.71 -21.97
C ALA A 20 4.35 2.67 -20.81
N MET A 21 3.85 3.90 -20.90
CA MET A 21 4.18 4.97 -19.96
C MET A 21 3.13 5.18 -18.87
N THR A 22 1.90 4.68 -19.05
CA THR A 22 0.81 4.87 -18.09
C THR A 22 0.28 3.55 -17.56
N GLN A 23 -0.24 2.67 -18.42
CA GLN A 23 -0.97 1.48 -17.97
C GLN A 23 -0.05 0.45 -17.30
N LEU A 24 1.09 0.11 -17.92
CA LEU A 24 2.03 -0.85 -17.35
C LEU A 24 2.64 -0.35 -16.02
N PRO A 25 3.10 0.92 -15.91
CA PRO A 25 3.51 1.47 -14.63
C PRO A 25 2.39 1.50 -13.59
N ALA A 26 1.15 1.81 -13.99
CA ALA A 26 0.01 1.84 -13.07
C ALA A 26 -0.24 0.46 -12.45
N VAL A 27 -0.34 -0.58 -13.28
CA VAL A 27 -0.48 -1.97 -12.83
C VAL A 27 0.67 -2.35 -11.92
N ARG A 28 1.92 -2.05 -12.30
CA ARG A 28 3.09 -2.32 -11.47
C ARG A 28 3.00 -1.68 -10.10
N TYR A 29 2.68 -0.39 -10.02
CA TYR A 29 2.61 0.31 -8.73
C TYR A 29 1.43 -0.14 -7.89
N MET A 30 0.29 -0.48 -8.51
CA MET A 30 -0.84 -1.09 -7.81
C MET A 30 -0.47 -2.45 -7.21
N THR A 31 0.20 -3.32 -7.97
CA THR A 31 0.66 -4.63 -7.48
C THR A 31 1.67 -4.50 -6.35
N LEU A 32 2.62 -3.56 -6.47
CA LEU A 32 3.59 -3.30 -5.42
C LEU A 32 2.93 -2.73 -4.15
N ALA A 33 1.95 -1.86 -4.31
CA ALA A 33 1.15 -1.33 -3.19
C ALA A 33 0.33 -2.42 -2.49
N ASP A 34 -0.28 -3.34 -3.25
CA ASP A 34 -1.02 -4.49 -2.72
C ASP A 34 -0.11 -5.43 -1.92
N MET A 35 1.10 -5.69 -2.43
CA MET A 35 2.12 -6.44 -1.70
C MET A 35 2.52 -5.76 -0.39
N MET A 36 2.61 -4.42 -0.35
CA MET A 36 2.87 -3.69 0.91
C MET A 36 1.67 -3.75 1.86
N HIS A 37 0.44 -3.73 1.36
CA HIS A 37 -0.75 -3.91 2.18
C HIS A 37 -0.76 -5.28 2.88
N ASP A 38 -0.45 -6.36 2.15
CA ASP A 38 -0.33 -7.70 2.70
C ASP A 38 0.87 -7.83 3.65
N GLY A 39 1.98 -7.19 3.30
CA GLY A 39 3.16 -7.09 4.14
C GLY A 39 2.87 -6.44 5.49
N LEU A 40 2.26 -5.26 5.52
CA LEU A 40 1.86 -4.58 6.76
C LEU A 40 0.94 -5.44 7.62
N ARG A 41 0.03 -6.20 6.99
CA ARG A 41 -0.82 -7.17 7.67
C ARG A 41 -0.01 -8.26 8.36
N ALA A 42 0.99 -8.80 7.67
CA ALA A 42 1.87 -9.83 8.18
C ALA A 42 2.73 -9.30 9.34
N VAL A 43 3.36 -8.13 9.18
CA VAL A 43 4.19 -7.49 10.20
C VAL A 43 3.39 -7.19 11.47
N ALA A 44 2.17 -6.65 11.34
CA ALA A 44 1.33 -6.39 12.51
C ALA A 44 1.00 -7.68 13.29
N ARG A 45 0.76 -8.81 12.60
CA ARG A 45 0.55 -10.10 13.25
C ARG A 45 1.82 -10.68 13.85
N GLY A 46 2.95 -10.54 13.16
CA GLY A 46 4.27 -10.92 13.65
C GLY A 46 4.54 -10.23 14.98
N ALA A 47 4.36 -8.92 15.05
CA ALA A 47 4.51 -8.15 16.28
C ALA A 47 3.58 -8.64 17.40
N LEU A 48 2.30 -8.90 17.10
CA LEU A 48 1.36 -9.45 18.08
C LEU A 48 1.80 -10.84 18.58
N LEU A 49 2.27 -11.71 17.69
CA LEU A 49 2.77 -13.03 18.05
C LEU A 49 4.01 -12.92 18.94
N SER A 50 5.00 -12.12 18.53
CA SER A 50 6.23 -11.90 19.27
C SER A 50 5.97 -11.26 20.65
N ALA A 51 5.02 -10.33 20.76
CA ALA A 51 4.57 -9.79 22.04
C ALA A 51 3.95 -10.87 22.93
N LYS A 52 3.18 -11.80 22.36
CA LYS A 52 2.55 -12.90 23.10
C LYS A 52 3.54 -13.95 23.58
N THR A 53 4.59 -14.21 22.79
CA THR A 53 5.61 -15.22 23.11
C THR A 53 6.81 -14.65 23.87
N GLY A 54 6.88 -13.33 24.05
CA GLY A 54 8.02 -12.64 24.69
C GLY A 54 9.27 -12.57 23.81
N ASP A 55 9.12 -12.72 22.50
CA ASP A 55 10.20 -12.62 21.52
C ASP A 55 10.56 -11.15 21.23
N LYS A 56 11.62 -10.67 21.87
CA LYS A 56 12.08 -9.29 21.70
C LYS A 56 12.71 -9.03 20.33
N ALA A 57 13.40 -10.01 19.76
CA ALA A 57 14.05 -9.84 18.46
C ALA A 57 12.99 -9.66 17.35
N GLY A 58 11.94 -10.48 17.36
CA GLY A 58 10.84 -10.34 16.40
C GLY A 58 10.05 -9.02 16.56
N LEU A 59 9.99 -8.44 17.76
CA LEU A 59 9.39 -7.12 17.97
C LEU A 59 10.24 -5.99 17.36
N GLU A 60 11.56 -6.02 17.56
CA GLU A 60 12.50 -5.05 16.96
C GLU A 60 12.51 -5.14 15.43
N GLU A 61 12.49 -6.37 14.89
CA GLU A 61 12.37 -6.63 13.46
C GLU A 61 11.05 -6.06 12.92
N SER A 62 9.92 -6.38 13.57
CA SER A 62 8.60 -5.87 13.17
C SER A 62 8.54 -4.33 13.17
N GLN A 63 9.20 -3.66 14.12
CA GLN A 63 9.28 -2.19 14.14
C GLN A 63 10.06 -1.61 12.97
N THR A 64 11.07 -2.32 12.49
CA THR A 64 11.86 -1.91 11.32
C THR A 64 11.04 -2.14 10.06
N GLU A 65 10.50 -3.35 9.89
CA GLU A 65 9.72 -3.74 8.73
C GLU A 65 8.47 -2.88 8.54
N VAL A 66 7.73 -2.55 9.61
CA VAL A 66 6.51 -1.74 9.49
C VAL A 66 6.81 -0.35 8.95
N LYS A 67 7.96 0.25 9.31
CA LYS A 67 8.38 1.57 8.81
C LYS A 67 8.77 1.49 7.33
N GLU A 68 9.54 0.49 6.96
CA GLU A 68 9.97 0.29 5.57
C GLU A 68 8.78 0.02 4.65
N MET A 69 7.88 -0.89 5.04
CA MET A 69 6.69 -1.20 4.26
C MET A 69 5.74 0.00 4.16
N SER A 70 5.55 0.75 5.25
CA SER A 70 4.73 1.97 5.24
C SER A 70 5.31 3.04 4.32
N ALA A 71 6.63 3.23 4.33
CA ALA A 71 7.32 4.16 3.45
C ALA A 71 7.21 3.73 1.97
N ASN A 72 7.41 2.43 1.68
CA ASN A 72 7.27 1.88 0.35
C ASN A 72 5.84 1.98 -0.19
N PHE A 73 4.83 1.71 0.65
CA PHE A 73 3.43 1.84 0.28
C PHE A 73 3.11 3.30 -0.12
N LYS A 74 3.47 4.27 0.73
CA LYS A 74 3.31 5.70 0.44
C LYS A 74 4.02 6.10 -0.86
N ASN A 75 5.23 5.58 -1.09
CA ASN A 75 6.01 5.83 -2.31
C ASN A 75 5.33 5.29 -3.57
N TYR A 76 4.90 4.02 -3.57
CA TYR A 76 4.26 3.42 -4.75
C TYR A 76 2.93 4.09 -5.09
N ILE A 77 2.16 4.48 -4.09
CA ILE A 77 0.91 5.20 -4.29
C ILE A 77 1.15 6.63 -4.77
N GLY A 78 2.20 7.29 -4.28
CA GLY A 78 2.64 8.58 -4.82
C GLY A 78 3.03 8.48 -6.29
N LYS A 79 3.79 7.44 -6.66
CA LYS A 79 4.16 7.16 -8.06
C LYS A 79 2.96 6.84 -8.94
N LEU A 80 2.00 6.05 -8.44
CA LEU A 80 0.75 5.75 -9.13
C LEU A 80 -0.07 7.03 -9.38
N SER A 81 -0.20 7.88 -8.36
CA SER A 81 -0.96 9.14 -8.42
C SER A 81 -0.34 10.17 -9.37
N ALA A 82 0.97 10.08 -9.61
CA ALA A 82 1.70 10.95 -10.52
C ALA A 82 1.57 10.56 -12.00
N LEU A 83 1.03 9.38 -12.32
CA LEU A 83 0.79 8.95 -13.69
C LEU A 83 -0.38 9.73 -14.30
N ASP A 84 -0.39 9.87 -15.64
CA ASP A 84 -1.50 10.48 -16.36
C ASP A 84 -2.68 9.52 -16.52
N LEU A 85 -3.25 9.13 -15.38
CA LEU A 85 -4.38 8.21 -15.31
C LEU A 85 -5.68 8.88 -15.81
N GLN A 86 -6.60 8.04 -16.28
CA GLN A 86 -7.97 8.47 -16.60
C GLN A 86 -8.67 9.04 -15.36
N THR A 87 -9.60 9.96 -15.57
CA THR A 87 -10.29 10.71 -14.51
C THR A 87 -10.98 9.79 -13.50
N GLU A 88 -11.61 8.73 -13.99
CA GLU A 88 -12.30 7.73 -13.19
C GLU A 88 -11.32 7.01 -12.26
N THR A 89 -10.15 6.64 -12.77
CA THR A 89 -9.09 5.99 -11.97
C THR A 89 -8.49 6.94 -10.94
N LYS A 90 -8.25 8.22 -11.28
CA LYS A 90 -7.78 9.24 -10.33
C LYS A 90 -8.79 9.47 -9.20
N SER A 91 -10.08 9.46 -9.53
CA SER A 91 -11.18 9.60 -8.56
C SER A 91 -11.26 8.40 -7.63
N ALA A 92 -11.21 7.18 -8.17
CA ALA A 92 -11.19 5.95 -7.39
C ALA A 92 -9.99 5.90 -6.43
N LEU A 93 -8.80 6.25 -6.92
CA LEU A 93 -7.58 6.32 -6.10
C LEU A 93 -7.75 7.34 -4.96
N SER A 94 -8.23 8.53 -5.27
CA SER A 94 -8.48 9.58 -4.29
C SER A 94 -9.49 9.16 -3.21
N GLY A 95 -10.51 8.37 -3.59
CA GLY A 95 -11.50 7.82 -2.67
C GLY A 95 -10.94 6.80 -1.67
N VAL A 96 -9.89 6.06 -2.03
CA VAL A 96 -9.28 5.03 -1.18
C VAL A 96 -8.10 5.55 -0.35
N MET A 97 -7.51 6.70 -0.71
CA MET A 97 -6.37 7.30 0.01
C MET A 97 -6.58 7.41 1.53
N PRO A 98 -7.74 7.89 2.04
CA PRO A 98 -7.93 8.00 3.49
C PRO A 98 -7.95 6.65 4.20
N ALA A 99 -8.55 5.63 3.58
CA ALA A 99 -8.61 4.28 4.14
C ALA A 99 -7.22 3.64 4.19
N MET A 100 -6.43 3.84 3.13
CA MET A 100 -5.04 3.38 3.07
C MET A 100 -4.17 4.05 4.15
N GLN A 101 -4.25 5.38 4.29
CA GLN A 101 -3.48 6.10 5.30
C GLN A 101 -3.86 5.63 6.71
N SER A 102 -5.15 5.44 6.98
CA SER A 102 -5.62 4.86 8.24
C SER A 102 -5.10 3.44 8.46
N TYR A 103 -5.01 2.62 7.42
CA TYR A 103 -4.49 1.25 7.52
C TYR A 103 -3.00 1.22 7.90
N ILE A 104 -2.20 2.10 7.30
CA ILE A 104 -0.79 2.29 7.64
C ILE A 104 -0.65 2.69 9.11
N GLU A 105 -1.38 3.74 9.53
CA GLU A 105 -1.34 4.24 10.91
C GLU A 105 -1.75 3.18 11.94
N GLN A 106 -2.78 2.40 11.63
CA GLN A 106 -3.21 1.30 12.50
C GLN A 106 -2.12 0.23 12.62
N SER A 107 -1.47 -0.13 11.51
CA SER A 107 -0.39 -1.14 11.50
C SER A 107 0.81 -0.65 12.32
N GLU A 108 1.27 0.60 12.09
CA GLU A 108 2.33 1.24 12.86
C GLU A 108 1.96 1.29 14.36
N THR A 109 0.71 1.63 14.69
CA THR A 109 0.22 1.69 16.07
C THR A 109 0.24 0.34 16.77
N ILE A 110 -0.23 -0.72 16.09
CA ILE A 110 -0.25 -2.08 16.67
C ILE A 110 1.15 -2.56 16.96
N VAL A 111 2.09 -2.38 16.02
CA VAL A 111 3.48 -2.80 16.19
C VAL A 111 4.15 -2.03 17.31
N MET A 112 3.90 -0.71 17.40
CA MET A 112 4.38 0.11 18.50
C MET A 112 3.86 -0.40 19.85
N LEU A 113 2.54 -0.57 20.00
CA LEU A 113 1.92 -1.03 21.25
C LEU A 113 2.40 -2.43 21.65
N ALA A 114 2.51 -3.34 20.68
CA ALA A 114 3.01 -4.70 20.91
C ALA A 114 4.43 -4.68 21.50
N ASN A 115 5.27 -3.72 21.07
CA ASN A 115 6.62 -3.57 21.57
C ASN A 115 6.71 -2.83 22.92
N THR A 116 5.90 -1.80 23.15
CA THR A 116 6.02 -0.93 24.34
C THR A 116 5.16 -1.39 25.51
N GLU A 117 3.96 -1.89 25.24
CA GLU A 117 2.93 -2.21 26.23
C GLU A 117 2.54 -3.69 26.22
N GLY A 118 2.98 -4.44 25.21
CA GLY A 118 2.74 -5.87 25.08
C GLY A 118 1.43 -6.21 24.37
N PHE A 119 1.12 -7.51 24.36
CA PHE A 119 0.05 -8.08 23.56
C PHE A 119 -1.34 -7.54 23.89
N ASP A 120 -1.68 -7.43 25.18
CA ASP A 120 -3.03 -7.07 25.63
C ASP A 120 -3.40 -5.63 25.24
N ALA A 121 -2.46 -4.69 25.35
CA ALA A 121 -2.65 -3.31 24.93
C ALA A 121 -2.84 -3.21 23.40
N ALA A 122 -2.00 -3.93 22.64
CA ALA A 122 -2.07 -3.93 21.18
C ALA A 122 -3.39 -4.52 20.64
N ILE A 123 -3.85 -5.65 21.20
CA ILE A 123 -5.13 -6.25 20.82
C ILE A 123 -6.31 -5.38 21.25
N SER A 124 -6.27 -4.82 22.46
CA SER A 124 -7.35 -3.95 22.93
C SER A 124 -7.54 -2.77 21.99
N LYS A 125 -6.43 -2.16 21.53
CA LYS A 125 -6.49 -1.10 20.53
C LYS A 125 -7.12 -1.59 19.24
N LEU A 126 -6.71 -2.75 18.72
CA LEU A 126 -7.25 -3.30 17.48
C LEU A 126 -8.77 -3.49 17.53
N LEU A 127 -9.30 -4.00 18.64
CA LEU A 127 -10.73 -4.27 18.82
C LEU A 127 -11.58 -3.00 18.91
N THR A 128 -10.99 -1.87 19.31
CA THR A 128 -11.70 -0.57 19.43
C THR A 128 -11.79 0.22 18.12
N LEU A 129 -11.11 -0.23 17.07
CA LEU A 129 -11.08 0.47 15.78
C LEU A 129 -12.43 0.34 15.06
N LYS A 130 -12.96 1.46 14.56
CA LYS A 130 -14.24 1.53 13.82
C LYS A 130 -14.30 0.56 12.63
N LYS A 131 -13.16 0.33 11.99
CA LYS A 131 -12.91 -0.78 11.07
C LYS A 131 -11.63 -1.46 11.52
N PRO A 132 -11.70 -2.54 12.29
CA PRO A 132 -10.49 -3.23 12.70
C PRO A 132 -9.78 -3.79 11.46
N LEU A 133 -8.44 -3.81 11.50
CA LEU A 133 -7.65 -4.59 10.56
C LEU A 133 -8.23 -6.01 10.54
N ARG A 134 -8.83 -6.38 9.41
CA ARG A 134 -9.35 -7.72 9.22
C ARG A 134 -8.18 -8.61 8.92
N PHE A 135 -7.99 -9.60 9.79
CA PHE A 135 -6.98 -10.62 9.59
C PHE A 135 -7.54 -11.76 8.71
#